data_AF-A0A7V7AC56-F1
#
_entry.id   AF-A0A7V7AC56-F1
#
_cell.length_a   1.000
_cell.length_b   1.000
_cell.length_c   1.000
_cell.angle_alpha   90.00
_cell.angle_beta   90.00
_cell.angle_gamma   90.00
#
_symmetry.space_group_name_H-M   'P 1'
#
loop_
_entity.id
_entity.type
_entity.pdbx_description
1 polymer ?
#
loop_
_entity_poly.entity_id
_entity_poly.type
_entity_poly.pdbx_seq_one_letter_code
_entity_poly.pdbx_strand_id
1 'polypeptide(L)'
;MANQRKSSDRSQNEDLAVEQLFRSNVANIVPVELEKEMRSSFIDYAMSVITERALPDVRDGLKPVHRRILYSMLTQGFTPDKPYRKCATTVGDV
;
A
#
# COMPACT_ATOMS: atom_id res chain seq x y z
N MET A 1 55.67 -8.02 11.76
CA MET A 1 54.93 -7.31 10.69
C MET A 1 53.99 -8.29 9.97
N ALA A 2 52.87 -8.71 10.58
CA ALA A 2 52.00 -9.74 9.99
C ALA A 2 50.50 -9.53 10.27
N ASN A 3 49.98 -8.31 10.10
CA ASN A 3 48.58 -8.01 10.42
C ASN A 3 47.84 -7.13 9.40
N GLN A 4 48.15 -7.27 8.10
CA GLN A 4 47.45 -6.53 7.03
C GLN A 4 46.82 -7.41 5.94
N ARG A 5 46.97 -8.74 6.00
CA ARG A 5 46.39 -9.65 4.98
C ARG A 5 44.95 -10.12 5.28
N LYS A 6 44.41 -9.83 6.47
CA LYS A 6 43.08 -10.34 6.89
C LYS A 6 41.91 -9.39 6.58
N SER A 7 42.17 -8.13 6.22
CA SER A 7 41.14 -7.15 5.89
C SER A 7 40.67 -7.21 4.43
N SER A 8 41.56 -7.59 3.49
CA SER A 8 41.24 -7.69 2.06
C SER A 8 40.42 -8.94 1.70
N ASP A 9 40.65 -10.06 2.39
CA ASP A 9 39.91 -11.31 2.14
C ASP A 9 38.47 -11.25 2.68
N ARG A 10 38.22 -10.41 3.70
CA ARG A 10 36.88 -10.27 4.29
C ARG A 10 35.94 -9.47 3.37
N SER A 11 36.44 -8.42 2.72
CA SER A 11 35.66 -7.65 1.74
C SER A 11 35.36 -8.46 0.48
N GLN A 12 36.31 -9.26 -0.01
CA GLN A 12 36.07 -10.11 -1.19
C GLN A 12 35.03 -11.21 -0.93
N ASN A 13 34.98 -11.78 0.27
CA ASN A 13 33.96 -12.76 0.63
C ASN A 13 32.57 -12.13 0.82
N GLU A 14 32.49 -10.88 1.30
CA GLU A 14 31.23 -10.13 1.40
C GLU A 14 30.71 -9.73 0.01
N ASP A 15 31.58 -9.28 -0.89
CA ASP A 15 31.23 -8.96 -2.29
C ASP A 15 30.74 -10.21 -3.06
N LEU A 16 31.40 -11.36 -2.88
CA LEU A 16 30.99 -12.64 -3.46
C LEU A 16 29.65 -13.14 -2.91
N ALA A 17 29.35 -12.90 -1.63
CA ALA A 17 28.07 -13.24 -1.01
C ALA A 17 26.93 -12.34 -1.50
N VAL A 18 27.19 -11.04 -1.71
CA VAL A 18 26.23 -10.10 -2.31
C VAL A 18 25.96 -10.46 -3.77
N GLU A 19 27.00 -10.78 -4.55
CA GLU A 19 26.87 -11.32 -5.91
C GLU A 19 26.05 -12.62 -5.94
N GLN A 20 26.28 -13.55 -5.01
CA GLN A 20 25.50 -14.80 -4.88
C GLN A 20 24.04 -14.56 -4.47
N LEU A 21 23.76 -13.56 -3.62
CA LEU A 21 22.40 -13.12 -3.27
C LEU A 21 21.67 -12.51 -4.47
N PHE A 22 22.36 -11.70 -5.27
CA PHE A 22 21.80 -11.21 -6.53
C PHE A 22 21.54 -12.40 -7.47
N ARG A 23 22.50 -13.31 -7.66
CA ARG A 23 22.40 -14.48 -8.54
C ARG A 23 21.30 -15.47 -8.13
N SER A 24 21.07 -15.66 -6.83
CA SER A 24 20.00 -16.52 -6.32
C SER A 24 18.62 -15.90 -6.50
N ASN A 25 18.50 -14.57 -6.40
CA ASN A 25 17.27 -13.84 -6.71
C ASN A 25 17.02 -13.64 -8.21
N VAL A 26 17.99 -13.91 -9.10
CA VAL A 26 17.76 -13.93 -10.57
C VAL A 26 16.75 -15.00 -10.98
N ALA A 27 16.58 -16.07 -10.20
CA ALA A 27 15.66 -17.16 -10.53
C ALA A 27 14.18 -16.73 -10.63
N ASN A 28 13.81 -15.58 -10.04
CA ASN A 28 12.43 -15.07 -10.03
C ASN A 28 12.30 -13.67 -10.65
N ILE A 29 13.17 -13.31 -11.60
CA ILE A 29 12.98 -12.07 -12.37
C ILE A 29 12.02 -12.37 -13.51
N VAL A 30 10.80 -11.83 -13.41
CA VAL A 30 9.83 -11.86 -14.52
C VAL A 30 10.07 -10.62 -15.37
N PRO A 31 10.64 -10.74 -16.58
CA PRO A 31 10.76 -9.60 -17.47
C PRO A 31 9.36 -9.18 -17.94
N VAL A 32 9.03 -7.90 -17.78
CA VAL A 32 7.76 -7.33 -18.22
C VAL A 32 8.04 -6.16 -19.17
N GLU A 33 7.25 -6.07 -20.24
CA GLU A 33 7.31 -4.96 -21.18
C GLU A 33 6.73 -3.69 -20.55
N LEU A 34 7.54 -2.62 -20.52
CA LEU A 34 7.20 -1.37 -19.82
C LEU A 34 5.92 -0.72 -20.37
N GLU A 35 5.75 -0.66 -21.68
CA GLU A 35 4.57 -0.03 -22.30
C GLU A 35 3.28 -0.74 -21.89
N LYS A 36 3.32 -2.08 -21.94
CA LYS A 36 2.19 -2.93 -21.55
C LYS A 36 1.85 -2.77 -20.06
N GLU A 37 2.87 -2.79 -19.20
CA GLU A 37 2.69 -2.67 -17.75
C GLU A 37 2.14 -1.30 -17.34
N MET A 38 2.72 -0.23 -17.90
CA MET A 38 2.28 1.15 -17.66
C MET A 38 0.82 1.35 -18.06
N ARG A 39 0.41 0.81 -19.22
CA ARG A 39 -0.97 0.92 -19.69
C ARG A 39 -1.93 0.16 -18.78
N SER A 40 -1.57 -1.06 -18.35
CA SER A 40 -2.42 -1.85 -17.44
C SER A 40 -2.56 -1.16 -16.09
N SER A 41 -1.43 -0.84 -15.45
CA SER A 41 -1.40 -0.19 -14.14
C SER A 41 -2.15 1.14 -14.13
N PHE A 42 -2.05 1.92 -15.21
CA PHE A 42 -2.80 3.17 -15.34
C PHE A 42 -4.31 2.95 -15.40
N ILE A 43 -4.76 1.97 -16.20
CA ILE A 43 -6.19 1.64 -16.32
C ILE A 43 -6.73 1.11 -14.99
N ASP A 44 -6.00 0.22 -14.32
CA ASP A 44 -6.41 -0.36 -13.04
C ASP A 44 -6.55 0.71 -11.95
N TYR A 45 -5.60 1.64 -11.89
CA TYR A 45 -5.70 2.78 -10.98
C TYR A 45 -6.84 3.73 -11.37
N ALA A 46 -6.99 4.07 -12.66
CA ALA A 46 -8.05 4.95 -13.11
C ALA A 46 -9.44 4.38 -12.81
N MET A 47 -9.65 3.09 -13.08
CA MET A 47 -10.92 2.41 -12.81
C MET A 47 -11.25 2.36 -11.32
N SER A 48 -10.27 2.04 -10.46
CA SER A 48 -10.49 2.07 -9.01
C SER A 48 -10.82 3.48 -8.49
N VAL A 49 -10.15 4.51 -9.01
CA VAL A 49 -10.44 5.92 -8.63
C VAL A 49 -11.86 6.31 -9.04
N ILE A 50 -12.29 5.99 -10.26
CA ILE A 50 -13.60 6.37 -10.79
C ILE A 50 -14.71 5.72 -9.95
N THR A 51 -14.60 4.42 -9.70
CA THR A 51 -15.66 3.63 -9.08
C THR A 51 -15.69 3.72 -7.55
N GLU A 52 -14.53 3.76 -6.88
CA GLU A 52 -14.44 3.62 -5.42
C GLU A 52 -14.16 4.93 -4.68
N ARG A 53 -13.92 6.04 -5.38
CA ARG A 53 -13.50 7.29 -4.73
C ARG A 53 -14.13 8.55 -5.32
N ALA A 54 -14.12 8.68 -6.63
CA ALA A 54 -14.42 9.94 -7.31
C ALA A 54 -15.92 10.19 -7.46
N LEU A 55 -16.66 9.21 -8.02
CA LEU A 55 -18.07 9.36 -8.34
C LEU A 55 -18.98 8.87 -7.19
N PRO A 56 -20.06 9.61 -6.87
CA PRO A 56 -21.08 9.14 -5.94
C PRO A 56 -21.98 8.08 -6.60
N ASP A 57 -22.57 7.20 -5.80
CA ASP A 57 -23.61 6.29 -6.27
C ASP A 57 -24.92 7.07 -6.53
N VAL A 58 -25.65 6.70 -7.59
CA VAL A 58 -26.90 7.35 -7.99
C VAL A 58 -28.03 7.11 -6.97
N ARG A 59 -27.99 5.98 -6.25
CA ARG A 59 -29.07 5.59 -5.32
C ARG A 59 -29.13 6.49 -4.10
N ASP A 60 -27.98 6.81 -3.54
CA ASP A 60 -27.85 7.56 -2.28
C ASP A 60 -27.13 8.90 -2.44
N GLY A 61 -26.47 9.15 -3.57
CA GLY A 61 -25.65 10.34 -3.79
C GLY A 61 -24.37 10.39 -2.95
N LEU A 62 -24.02 9.29 -2.26
CA LEU A 62 -22.92 9.26 -1.31
C LEU A 62 -21.65 8.69 -1.94
N LYS A 63 -20.52 9.33 -1.63
CA LYS A 63 -19.19 8.75 -1.87
C LYS A 63 -18.91 7.62 -0.87
N PRO A 64 -18.06 6.64 -1.21
CA PRO A 64 -17.75 5.52 -0.32
C PRO A 64 -17.20 5.91 1.06
N VAL A 65 -16.55 7.08 1.19
CA VAL A 65 -16.13 7.63 2.50
C VAL A 65 -17.32 8.00 3.38
N HIS A 66 -18.32 8.70 2.83
CA HIS A 66 -19.48 9.15 3.62
C HIS A 66 -20.29 7.95 4.11
N ARG A 67 -20.45 6.92 3.27
CA ARG A 67 -21.16 5.69 3.62
C ARG A 67 -20.53 4.98 4.82
N ARG A 68 -19.19 4.88 4.84
CA ARG A 68 -18.45 4.28 5.97
C ARG A 68 -18.61 5.06 7.27
N ILE A 69 -18.52 6.39 7.21
CA ILE A 69 -18.70 7.26 8.38
C ILE A 69 -20.09 7.08 8.97
N LEU A 70 -21.14 7.17 8.14
CA LEU A 70 -22.53 7.02 8.61
C LEU A 70 -22.80 5.62 9.17
N TYR A 71 -22.22 4.58 8.55
CA TYR A 71 -22.36 3.21 9.02
C TYR A 71 -21.66 2.97 10.37
N SER A 72 -20.44 3.50 10.55
CA SER A 72 -19.73 3.45 11.83
C SER A 72 -20.50 4.21 12.92
N MET A 73 -21.00 5.42 12.62
CA MET A 73 -21.85 6.18 13.54
C MET A 73 -23.12 5.41 13.94
N LEU A 74 -23.75 4.71 13.00
CA LEU A 74 -24.90 3.86 13.27
C LEU A 74 -24.54 2.68 14.19
N THR A 75 -23.40 2.02 13.92
CA THR A 75 -22.92 0.85 14.69
C THR A 75 -22.56 1.23 16.14
N GLN A 76 -21.98 2.41 16.34
CA GLN A 76 -21.70 2.99 17.66
C GLN A 76 -22.96 3.58 18.34
N GLY A 77 -24.08 3.64 17.61
CA GLY A 77 -25.35 4.17 18.08
C GLY A 77 -25.35 5.68 18.27
N PHE A 78 -24.59 6.45 17.48
CA PHE A 78 -24.60 7.91 17.49
C PHE A 78 -25.81 8.45 16.74
N THR A 79 -26.97 8.34 17.39
CA THR A 79 -28.24 8.83 16.90
C THR A 79 -28.53 10.25 17.42
N PRO A 80 -29.40 11.03 16.75
CA PRO A 80 -29.64 12.44 17.09
C PRO A 80 -30.19 12.69 18.50
N ASP A 81 -30.77 11.67 19.14
CA ASP A 81 -31.27 11.70 20.52
C ASP A 81 -30.17 11.66 21.59
N LYS A 82 -28.94 11.28 21.22
CA LYS A 82 -27.83 11.09 22.16
C LYS A 82 -26.90 12.30 22.23
N PRO A 83 -26.20 12.50 23.37
CA PRO A 83 -25.26 13.61 23.51
C PRO A 83 -24.06 13.48 22.57
N TYR A 84 -23.48 14.63 22.22
CA TYR A 84 -22.32 14.72 21.35
C TYR A 84 -21.11 13.93 21.89
N ARG A 85 -20.36 13.31 20.97
CA ARG A 85 -19.12 12.60 21.23
C ARG A 85 -17.98 13.24 20.44
N LYS A 86 -16.73 12.93 20.81
CA LYS A 86 -15.55 13.49 20.14
C LYS A 86 -15.41 12.86 18.75
N CYS A 87 -15.09 13.69 17.76
CA CYS A 87 -14.88 13.24 16.37
C CYS A 87 -13.78 12.18 16.25
N ALA A 88 -12.75 12.24 17.11
CA ALA A 88 -11.67 11.26 17.17
C ALA A 88 -12.17 9.82 17.36
N THR A 89 -13.31 9.62 18.04
CA THR A 89 -13.90 8.29 18.25
C THR A 89 -14.43 7.69 16.95
N THR A 90 -15.18 8.46 16.16
CA THR A 90 -15.69 7.98 14.86
C THR A 90 -14.59 7.87 13.83
N VAL A 91 -13.64 8.81 13.80
CA VAL A 91 -12.51 8.77 12.84
C VAL A 91 -11.57 7.59 13.11
N GLY A 92 -11.41 7.18 14.37
CA GLY A 92 -10.58 6.02 14.72
C GLY A 92 -11.22 4.66 14.43
N ASP A 93 -12.53 4.61 14.23
CA ASP A 93 -13.29 3.38 13.96
C ASP A 93 -13.57 3.16 12.45
N VAL A 94 -13.39 4.19 11.63
CA VAL A 94 -13.59 4.20 10.16
C VAL A 94 -12.29 3.94 9.42
#